data_AF-A0A8H7WLK5-F1
#
_entry.id   AF-A0A8H7WLK5-F1
#
_cell.length_a   1.000
_cell.length_b   1.000
_cell.length_c   1.000
_cell.angle_alpha   90.00
_cell.angle_beta   90.00
_cell.angle_gamma   90.00
#
_symmetry.space_group_name_H-M   'P 1'
#
loop_
_entity.id
_entity.type
_entity.pdbx_description
1 polymer ?
#
loop_
_entity_poly.entity_id
_entity_poly.type
_entity_poly.pdbx_seq_one_letter_code
_entity_poly.pdbx_strand_id
1 'polypeptide(L)'
;ELEIGFNALSTAESTSSDAKAVPTPNQRIRFYILADTSYGSCCVDEIAAEHVSADVVIHYGRSCLSPTTRLPVIYIYTSQPLSLPSAISSFTKTFPDREEKVLIMADITYQIHIPKLTTALRELGYTNLTAPEVVRDPGSVVPNRRVEEGVRERLGEYVLWHVSEPPKALLLTLAARVKEMYIYPTTGLQTSPDSISGDGQTPTPQSVQANTSLLLRRRYALLTTLSTAPILGILINTLSVSDHLAALSSLKDMISRAGKKSYTFVVGKVNAAKLANFSEIGGWVVVGCWESSLIEGDGFYKGVVTPFELGVA
;
A
#
# COMPACT_ATOMS: atom_id res chain seq x y z
N GLU A 1 27.36 -0.98 25.45
CA GLU A 1 28.08 -2.16 24.93
C GLU A 1 27.51 -2.51 23.56
N LEU A 2 28.05 -1.88 22.51
CA LEU A 2 27.65 -2.06 21.11
C LEU A 2 28.94 -2.06 20.29
N GLU A 3 29.82 -2.98 20.64
CA GLU A 3 30.99 -3.33 19.87
C GLU A 3 31.15 -4.84 19.93
N ILE A 4 31.78 -5.39 18.90
CA ILE A 4 31.99 -6.79 18.53
C ILE A 4 30.98 -7.28 17.50
N GLY A 5 31.33 -7.13 16.22
CA GLY A 5 30.89 -8.08 15.19
C GLY A 5 30.77 -7.62 13.74
N PHE A 6 31.23 -6.43 13.34
CA PHE A 6 31.32 -6.07 11.90
C PHE A 6 32.42 -6.83 11.11
N ASN A 7 33.21 -7.70 11.75
CA ASN A 7 34.49 -8.22 11.25
C ASN A 7 34.45 -9.44 10.30
N ALA A 8 33.47 -9.57 9.41
CA ALA A 8 33.53 -10.65 8.40
C ALA A 8 33.04 -10.26 7.00
N LEU A 9 33.14 -8.96 6.64
CA LEU A 9 32.96 -8.52 5.25
C LEU A 9 34.06 -9.12 4.35
N SER A 10 33.69 -10.15 3.59
CA SER A 10 34.38 -10.54 2.36
C SER A 10 33.32 -10.79 1.30
N THR A 11 33.39 -10.01 0.22
CA THR A 11 32.68 -10.24 -1.03
C THR A 11 33.44 -11.34 -1.78
N ALA A 12 32.97 -12.58 -1.70
CA ALA A 12 33.51 -13.68 -2.49
C ALA A 12 32.43 -14.19 -3.48
N GLU A 13 32.84 -14.30 -4.74
CA GLU A 13 32.06 -14.80 -5.87
C GLU A 13 31.75 -16.30 -5.76
N SER A 14 30.55 -16.65 -6.24
CA SER A 14 29.97 -17.93 -6.71
C SER A 14 30.53 -19.29 -6.23
N THR A 15 29.63 -20.20 -5.86
CA THR A 15 29.38 -21.47 -6.60
C THR A 15 28.21 -22.26 -5.99
N SER A 16 27.45 -22.91 -6.85
CA SER A 16 26.25 -23.71 -6.60
C SER A 16 26.52 -25.04 -5.88
N SER A 17 25.58 -25.52 -5.06
CA SER A 17 24.95 -26.85 -5.22
C SER A 17 23.99 -27.17 -4.07
N ASP A 18 22.87 -27.79 -4.44
CA ASP A 18 21.80 -28.28 -3.59
C ASP A 18 22.27 -29.23 -2.46
N ALA A 19 21.92 -28.90 -1.21
CA ALA A 19 21.52 -29.83 -0.16
C ALA A 19 21.04 -29.04 1.08
N LYS A 20 19.83 -29.34 1.57
CA LYS A 20 19.35 -28.84 2.88
C LYS A 20 20.17 -29.49 4.01
N ALA A 21 21.27 -28.87 4.40
CA ALA A 21 22.10 -29.27 5.52
C ALA A 21 21.61 -28.63 6.84
N VAL A 22 21.61 -29.42 7.92
CA VAL A 22 21.40 -28.95 9.30
C VAL A 22 22.50 -27.94 9.65
N PRO A 23 22.19 -26.77 10.25
CA PRO A 23 23.19 -25.73 10.46
C PRO A 23 24.23 -26.20 11.47
N THR A 24 25.46 -26.43 10.98
CA THR A 24 26.63 -26.66 11.83
C THR A 24 26.99 -25.37 12.59
N PRO A 25 27.59 -25.44 13.79
CA PRO A 25 27.84 -24.28 14.67
C PRO A 25 28.73 -23.16 14.08
N ASN A 26 29.29 -23.35 12.88
CA ASN A 26 30.25 -22.45 12.23
C ASN A 26 29.73 -21.86 10.90
N GLN A 27 28.44 -21.97 10.60
CA GLN A 27 27.89 -21.43 9.35
C GLN A 27 27.80 -19.89 9.43
N ARG A 28 28.67 -19.20 8.67
CA ARG A 28 28.67 -17.73 8.60
C ARG A 28 27.40 -17.23 7.93
N ILE A 29 26.59 -16.47 8.67
CA ILE A 29 25.43 -15.76 8.13
C ILE A 29 25.91 -14.55 7.33
N ARG A 30 25.47 -14.43 6.08
CA ARG A 30 25.75 -13.27 5.22
C ARG A 30 24.56 -12.33 5.22
N PHE A 31 24.84 -11.04 5.38
CA PHE A 31 23.83 -9.99 5.33
C PHE A 31 24.03 -9.15 4.07
N TYR A 32 22.96 -8.92 3.34
CA TYR A 32 22.91 -8.04 2.18
C TYR A 32 21.90 -6.94 2.47
N ILE A 33 22.27 -5.69 2.18
CA ILE A 33 21.37 -4.55 2.32
C ILE A 33 20.85 -4.21 0.92
N LEU A 34 19.54 -4.31 0.73
CA LEU A 34 18.91 -3.88 -0.49
C LEU A 34 18.80 -2.34 -0.48
N ALA A 35 19.69 -1.67 -1.20
CA ALA A 35 19.76 -0.21 -1.24
C ALA A 35 18.56 0.44 -1.97
N ASP A 36 17.94 -0.28 -2.90
CA ASP A 36 16.69 0.14 -3.53
C ASP A 36 15.83 -1.06 -3.95
N THR A 37 14.51 -0.84 -4.02
CA THR A 37 13.54 -1.82 -4.51
C THR A 37 13.29 -1.63 -6.01
N SER A 38 13.18 -2.75 -6.74
CA SER A 38 12.92 -2.76 -8.19
C SER A 38 11.58 -2.15 -8.56
N TYR A 39 10.54 -2.33 -7.74
CA TYR A 39 9.15 -2.04 -8.10
C TYR A 39 8.50 -0.97 -7.23
N GLY A 40 8.52 -1.16 -5.90
CA GLY A 40 7.93 -0.23 -4.96
C GLY A 40 8.31 -0.56 -3.52
N SER A 41 8.40 0.47 -2.68
CA SER A 41 8.86 0.34 -1.29
C SER A 41 7.89 -0.40 -0.37
N CYS A 42 6.62 -0.54 -0.76
CA CYS A 42 5.63 -1.28 0.01
C CYS A 42 5.71 -2.80 -0.20
N CYS A 43 6.30 -3.24 -1.32
CA CYS A 43 6.41 -4.65 -1.69
C CYS A 43 7.77 -5.21 -1.32
N VAL A 44 7.82 -6.53 -1.12
CA VAL A 44 9.08 -7.26 -0.97
C VAL A 44 9.68 -7.49 -2.35
N ASP A 45 10.96 -7.16 -2.50
CA ASP A 45 11.71 -7.40 -3.74
C ASP A 45 12.39 -8.78 -3.71
N GLU A 46 11.60 -9.81 -4.03
CA GLU A 46 12.08 -11.19 -4.10
C GLU A 46 13.10 -11.39 -5.23
N ILE A 47 12.99 -10.63 -6.33
CA ILE A 47 13.88 -10.75 -7.49
C ILE A 47 15.29 -10.32 -7.12
N ALA A 48 15.44 -9.18 -6.45
CA ALA A 48 16.75 -8.73 -6.01
C ALA A 48 17.36 -9.67 -4.96
N ALA A 49 16.53 -10.25 -4.09
CA ALA A 49 16.97 -11.25 -3.10
C ALA A 49 17.43 -12.57 -3.75
N GLU A 50 16.77 -13.00 -4.83
CA GLU A 50 17.16 -14.19 -5.60
C GLU A 50 18.54 -14.03 -6.28
N HIS A 51 18.91 -12.83 -6.74
CA HIS A 51 20.21 -12.59 -7.36
C HIS A 51 21.40 -12.82 -6.42
N VAL A 52 21.19 -12.74 -5.10
CA VAL A 52 22.21 -13.07 -4.08
C VAL A 52 21.94 -14.42 -3.42
N SER A 53 20.98 -15.20 -3.95
CA SER A 53 20.54 -16.49 -3.40
C SER A 53 20.20 -16.41 -1.91
N ALA A 54 19.48 -15.36 -1.50
CA ALA A 54 19.07 -15.18 -0.10
C ALA A 54 18.11 -16.27 0.35
N ASP A 55 18.29 -16.78 1.58
CA ASP A 55 17.38 -17.77 2.18
C ASP A 55 16.12 -17.13 2.79
N VAL A 56 16.19 -15.84 3.14
CA VAL A 56 15.12 -15.07 3.80
C VAL A 56 15.27 -13.59 3.51
N VAL A 57 14.14 -12.88 3.41
CA VAL A 57 14.11 -11.41 3.32
C VAL A 57 13.56 -10.81 4.61
N ILE A 58 14.23 -9.79 5.13
CA ILE A 58 13.72 -8.99 6.24
C ILE A 58 13.21 -7.66 5.68
N HIS A 59 11.89 -7.46 5.71
CA HIS A 59 11.25 -6.24 5.19
C HIS A 59 10.93 -5.28 6.34
N TYR A 60 11.70 -4.20 6.43
CA TYR A 60 11.50 -3.15 7.42
C TYR A 60 10.51 -2.09 6.94
N GLY A 61 9.67 -1.60 7.84
CA GLY A 61 8.83 -0.43 7.61
C GLY A 61 7.42 -0.76 7.13
N ARG A 62 6.87 0.13 6.29
CA ARG A 62 5.52 -0.02 5.72
C ARG A 62 5.50 -1.19 4.73
N SER A 63 4.41 -1.94 4.69
CA SER A 63 4.17 -2.96 3.68
C SER A 63 2.74 -2.97 3.17
N CYS A 64 2.55 -3.27 1.88
CA CYS A 64 1.26 -3.55 1.26
C CYS A 64 0.72 -4.94 1.58
N LEU A 65 1.52 -5.80 2.24
CA LEU A 65 1.15 -7.18 2.58
C LEU A 65 0.78 -8.04 1.36
N SER A 66 1.30 -7.69 0.18
CA SER A 66 1.26 -8.54 -1.02
C SER A 66 1.98 -9.87 -0.79
N PRO A 67 1.62 -10.93 -1.53
CA PRO A 67 2.23 -12.24 -1.33
C PRO A 67 3.66 -12.21 -1.76
N THR A 68 4.44 -13.01 -1.05
CA THR A 68 5.74 -13.48 -1.51
C THR A 68 5.59 -14.93 -1.89
N THR A 69 6.28 -15.33 -2.95
CA THR A 69 6.07 -16.64 -3.61
C THR A 69 7.34 -17.48 -3.65
N ARG A 70 8.50 -16.85 -3.50
CA ARG A 70 9.82 -17.46 -3.70
C ARG A 70 10.56 -17.64 -2.39
N LEU A 71 10.48 -16.65 -1.50
CA LEU A 71 11.31 -16.59 -0.30
C LEU A 71 10.48 -16.33 0.96
N PRO A 72 10.84 -16.95 2.10
CA PRO A 72 10.33 -16.55 3.41
C PRO A 72 10.62 -15.07 3.69
N VAL A 73 9.64 -14.37 4.27
CA VAL A 73 9.77 -12.96 4.64
C VAL A 73 9.47 -12.73 6.12
N ILE A 74 10.36 -12.02 6.79
CA ILE A 74 10.16 -11.48 8.13
C ILE A 74 9.81 -10.01 8.02
N TYR A 75 8.60 -9.64 8.43
CA TYR A 75 8.16 -8.24 8.44
C TYR A 75 8.46 -7.59 9.78
N ILE A 76 9.16 -6.46 9.76
CA ILE A 76 9.43 -5.61 10.92
C ILE A 76 8.77 -4.25 10.67
N TYR A 77 7.52 -4.10 11.11
CA TYR A 77 6.79 -2.85 10.92
C TYR A 77 7.35 -1.75 11.81
N THR A 78 7.71 -0.61 11.21
CA THR A 78 8.05 0.59 11.98
C THR A 78 6.79 1.15 12.61
N SER A 79 6.83 1.39 13.92
CA SER A 79 5.74 2.03 14.64
C SER A 79 6.02 3.51 14.77
N GLN A 80 5.11 4.34 14.28
CA GLN A 80 5.17 5.79 14.44
C GLN A 80 4.46 6.21 15.73
N PRO A 81 4.95 7.23 16.46
CA PRO A 81 4.29 7.71 17.66
C PRO A 81 2.93 8.34 17.33
N LEU A 82 1.92 8.07 18.16
CA LEU A 82 0.59 8.67 18.06
C LEU A 82 0.18 9.23 19.42
N SER A 83 -0.20 10.50 19.47
CA SER A 83 -0.78 11.09 20.68
C SER A 83 -2.21 10.60 20.85
N LEU A 84 -2.42 9.59 21.69
CA LEU A 84 -3.76 9.06 22.00
C LEU A 84 -4.72 10.15 22.51
N PRO A 85 -4.35 11.06 23.43
CA PRO A 85 -5.26 12.13 23.86
C PRO A 85 -5.73 13.02 22.71
N SER A 86 -4.83 13.34 21.78
CA SER A 86 -5.14 14.15 20.60
C SER A 86 -6.06 13.41 19.62
N ALA A 87 -5.76 12.14 19.35
CA ALA A 87 -6.58 11.28 18.51
C ALA A 87 -8.00 11.10 19.08
N ILE A 88 -8.13 10.84 20.39
CA ILE A 88 -9.40 10.73 21.11
C ILE A 88 -10.17 12.07 21.05
N SER A 89 -9.50 13.19 21.30
CA SER A 89 -10.14 14.51 21.22
C SER A 89 -10.65 14.82 19.81
N SER A 90 -9.87 14.50 18.77
CA SER A 90 -10.36 14.64 17.39
C SER A 90 -11.53 13.70 17.11
N PHE A 91 -11.44 12.44 17.51
CA PHE A 91 -12.51 11.45 17.28
C PHE A 91 -13.83 11.89 17.91
N THR A 92 -13.78 12.31 19.17
CA THR A 92 -14.96 12.74 19.93
C THR A 92 -15.62 13.99 19.37
N LYS A 93 -14.83 14.92 18.82
CA LYS A 93 -15.34 16.09 18.08
C LYS A 93 -15.98 15.71 16.75
N THR A 94 -15.40 14.73 16.04
CA THR A 94 -15.93 14.25 14.76
C THR A 94 -17.23 13.46 14.94
N PHE A 95 -17.34 12.66 16.01
CA PHE A 95 -18.48 11.80 16.29
C PHE A 95 -19.10 12.14 17.66
N PRO A 96 -19.91 13.21 17.77
CA PRO A 96 -20.58 13.56 19.03
C PRO A 96 -21.63 12.53 19.44
N ASP A 97 -22.24 11.83 18.48
CA ASP A 97 -23.12 10.68 18.72
C ASP A 97 -22.29 9.43 19.02
N ARG A 98 -22.53 8.83 20.19
CA ARG A 98 -21.80 7.65 20.68
C ARG A 98 -22.33 6.33 20.11
N GLU A 99 -23.51 6.36 19.51
CA GLU A 99 -24.14 5.21 18.86
C GLU A 99 -23.81 5.11 17.36
N GLU A 100 -23.12 6.10 16.76
CA GLU A 100 -22.69 6.01 15.36
C GLU A 100 -21.82 4.77 15.14
N LYS A 101 -22.09 4.05 14.05
CA LYS A 101 -21.32 2.86 13.67
C LYS A 101 -20.00 3.28 13.06
N VAL A 102 -18.90 3.18 13.81
CA VAL A 102 -17.59 3.65 13.35
C VAL A 102 -16.61 2.50 13.16
N LEU A 103 -16.07 2.40 11.95
CA LEU A 103 -14.89 1.59 11.64
C LEU A 103 -13.64 2.40 11.95
N ILE A 104 -12.72 1.83 12.72
CA ILE A 104 -11.44 2.47 13.06
C ILE A 104 -10.33 1.70 12.33
N MET A 105 -9.64 2.38 11.43
CA MET A 105 -8.50 1.82 10.71
C MET A 105 -7.29 2.74 10.83
N ALA A 106 -6.12 2.21 10.54
CA ALA A 106 -4.89 2.96 10.49
C ALA A 106 -4.01 2.49 9.35
N ASP A 107 -3.11 3.38 8.94
CA ASP A 107 -1.89 2.96 8.28
C ASP A 107 -1.16 1.90 9.12
N ILE A 108 -0.46 0.96 8.45
CA ILE A 108 0.23 -0.14 9.12
C ILE A 108 1.20 0.36 10.19
N THR A 109 1.80 1.52 9.98
CA THR A 109 2.76 2.14 10.91
C THR A 109 2.13 2.70 12.20
N TYR A 110 0.81 2.91 12.23
CA TYR A 110 0.05 3.35 13.41
C TYR A 110 -0.85 2.26 14.00
N GLN A 111 -0.92 1.09 13.36
CA GLN A 111 -1.84 0.00 13.74
C GLN A 111 -1.70 -0.42 15.22
N ILE A 112 -0.49 -0.37 15.78
CA ILE A 112 -0.22 -0.75 17.18
C ILE A 112 -1.02 0.07 18.20
N HIS A 113 -1.45 1.28 17.84
CA HIS A 113 -2.20 2.17 18.72
C HIS A 113 -3.70 1.90 18.72
N ILE A 114 -4.22 1.22 17.68
CA ILE A 114 -5.67 1.02 17.49
C ILE A 114 -6.33 0.29 18.67
N PRO A 115 -5.78 -0.81 19.22
CA PRO A 115 -6.43 -1.48 20.36
C PRO A 115 -6.59 -0.57 21.59
N LYS A 116 -5.56 0.22 21.92
CA LYS A 116 -5.60 1.17 23.04
C LYS A 116 -6.59 2.32 22.78
N LEU A 117 -6.59 2.84 21.55
CA LEU A 117 -7.52 3.88 21.12
C LEU A 117 -8.97 3.40 21.21
N THR A 118 -9.28 2.22 20.65
CA THR A 118 -10.63 1.65 20.70
C THR A 118 -11.09 1.39 22.13
N THR A 119 -10.20 0.89 23.00
CA THR A 119 -10.52 0.68 24.43
C THR A 119 -10.88 2.00 25.11
N ALA A 120 -10.06 3.04 24.96
CA ALA A 120 -10.31 4.35 25.56
C ALA A 120 -11.61 4.98 25.04
N LEU A 121 -11.93 4.83 23.75
CA LEU A 121 -13.19 5.32 23.19
C LEU A 121 -14.40 4.53 23.76
N ARG A 122 -14.30 3.21 23.95
CA ARG A 122 -15.36 2.43 24.60
C ARG A 122 -15.60 2.89 26.04
N GLU A 123 -14.55 3.20 26.79
CA GLU A 123 -14.65 3.76 28.15
C GLU A 123 -15.36 5.12 28.18
N LEU A 124 -15.26 5.90 27.10
CA LEU A 124 -16.01 7.16 26.91
C LEU A 124 -17.48 6.94 26.49
N GLY A 125 -17.91 5.70 26.32
CA GLY A 125 -19.30 5.31 26.06
C GLY A 125 -19.64 5.06 24.59
N TYR A 126 -18.66 4.95 23.69
CA TYR A 126 -18.93 4.54 22.31
C TYR A 126 -19.22 3.04 22.22
N THR A 127 -20.40 2.69 21.74
CA THR A 127 -20.91 1.30 21.75
C THR A 127 -20.60 0.57 20.43
N ASN A 128 -20.73 1.26 19.30
CA ASN A 128 -20.71 0.68 17.95
C ASN A 128 -19.36 0.85 17.22
N LEU A 129 -18.26 0.59 17.92
CA LEU A 129 -16.91 0.64 17.35
C LEU A 129 -16.47 -0.71 16.80
N THR A 130 -15.90 -0.72 15.60
CA THR A 130 -15.25 -1.90 15.00
C THR A 130 -13.84 -1.55 14.53
N ALA A 131 -12.84 -2.33 14.92
CA ALA A 131 -11.46 -2.12 14.52
C ALA A 131 -10.93 -3.36 13.79
N PRO A 132 -10.91 -3.38 12.45
CA PRO A 132 -10.46 -4.54 11.69
C PRO A 132 -9.00 -4.90 11.95
N GLU A 133 -8.72 -6.20 12.08
CA GLU A 133 -7.36 -6.69 12.29
C GLU A 133 -6.58 -6.78 10.98
N VAL A 134 -5.26 -6.58 11.05
CA VAL A 134 -4.38 -6.73 9.89
C VAL A 134 -4.24 -8.21 9.53
N VAL A 135 -4.58 -8.53 8.29
CA VAL A 135 -4.43 -9.88 7.73
C VAL A 135 -3.15 -9.94 6.93
N ARG A 136 -2.30 -10.94 7.22
CA ARG A 136 -1.10 -11.25 6.44
C ARG A 136 -1.38 -12.34 5.41
N ASP A 137 -2.57 -12.27 4.81
CA ASP A 137 -3.02 -13.12 3.71
C ASP A 137 -3.25 -12.24 2.48
N PRO A 138 -2.38 -12.37 1.48
CA PRO A 138 -2.44 -11.56 0.28
C PRO A 138 -3.53 -11.94 -0.72
N GLY A 139 -4.11 -13.15 -0.60
CA GLY A 139 -5.32 -13.54 -1.34
C GLY A 139 -6.59 -12.96 -0.71
N SER A 140 -6.48 -12.32 0.45
CA SER A 140 -7.64 -11.72 1.11
C SER A 140 -8.13 -10.47 0.38
N VAL A 141 -9.37 -10.11 0.65
CA VAL A 141 -9.99 -8.93 0.03
C VAL A 141 -9.25 -7.68 0.52
N VAL A 142 -8.83 -6.83 -0.43
CA VAL A 142 -8.29 -5.50 -0.14
C VAL A 142 -9.25 -4.80 0.84
N PRO A 143 -8.76 -4.30 1.98
CA PRO A 143 -7.36 -3.91 2.22
C PRO A 143 -6.58 -4.84 3.15
N ASN A 144 -6.77 -6.15 3.05
CA ASN A 144 -6.15 -7.15 3.93
C ASN A 144 -6.48 -6.85 5.40
N ARG A 145 -7.79 -6.72 5.65
CA ARG A 145 -8.35 -6.51 6.98
C ARG A 145 -9.41 -7.55 7.29
N ARG A 146 -9.30 -8.19 8.46
CA ARG A 146 -10.31 -9.11 8.98
C ARG A 146 -11.32 -8.31 9.76
N VAL A 147 -12.58 -8.49 9.38
CA VAL A 147 -13.74 -7.95 10.08
C VAL A 147 -14.79 -9.05 10.13
N GLU A 148 -15.69 -9.00 11.11
CA GLU A 148 -16.80 -9.95 11.21
C GLU A 148 -17.67 -9.91 9.96
N GLU A 149 -18.18 -11.07 9.53
CA GLU A 149 -18.90 -11.19 8.24
C GLU A 149 -20.16 -10.30 8.21
N GLY A 150 -20.90 -10.24 9.32
CA GLY A 150 -22.07 -9.36 9.43
C GLY A 150 -21.76 -7.86 9.38
N VAL A 151 -20.51 -7.45 9.60
CA VAL A 151 -20.05 -6.07 9.39
C VAL A 151 -19.62 -5.88 7.94
N ARG A 152 -18.92 -6.87 7.35
CA ARG A 152 -18.46 -6.85 5.96
C ARG A 152 -19.61 -6.67 4.97
N GLU A 153 -20.74 -7.32 5.19
CA GLU A 153 -21.91 -7.22 4.33
C GLU A 153 -22.62 -5.85 4.44
N ARG A 154 -22.38 -5.12 5.53
CA ARG A 154 -23.06 -3.86 5.86
C ARG A 154 -22.10 -2.68 5.98
N LEU A 155 -20.94 -2.72 5.33
CA LEU A 155 -19.93 -1.65 5.40
C LEU A 155 -20.51 -0.27 5.03
N GLY A 156 -21.50 -0.22 4.13
CA GLY A 156 -22.20 1.01 3.75
C GLY A 156 -23.02 1.67 4.88
N GLU A 157 -23.22 0.99 6.02
CA GLU A 157 -23.83 1.56 7.22
C GLU A 157 -22.80 2.20 8.16
N TYR A 158 -21.51 1.94 7.96
CA TYR A 158 -20.45 2.39 8.85
C TYR A 158 -19.76 3.64 8.30
N VAL A 159 -19.40 4.55 9.20
CA VAL A 159 -18.45 5.63 8.91
C VAL A 159 -17.04 5.14 9.22
N LEU A 160 -16.09 5.40 8.33
CA LEU A 160 -14.68 5.03 8.52
C LEU A 160 -13.89 6.21 9.08
N TRP A 161 -13.19 5.99 10.18
CA TRP A 161 -12.20 6.91 10.71
C TRP A 161 -10.81 6.29 10.58
N HIS A 162 -9.98 6.89 9.72
CA HIS A 162 -8.67 6.36 9.34
C HIS A 162 -7.54 7.21 9.91
N VAL A 163 -6.63 6.60 10.67
CA VAL A 163 -5.42 7.25 11.19
C VAL A 163 -4.35 7.29 10.10
N SER A 164 -3.89 8.50 9.77
CA SER A 164 -3.02 8.81 8.63
C SER A 164 -3.74 8.79 7.28
N GLU A 165 -3.21 9.49 6.29
CA GLU A 165 -3.78 9.47 4.94
C GLU A 165 -3.37 8.18 4.20
N PRO A 166 -4.34 7.36 3.74
CA PRO A 166 -4.02 6.14 3.02
C PRO A 166 -3.55 6.44 1.59
N PRO A 167 -2.79 5.52 0.95
CA PRO A 167 -2.48 5.61 -0.47
C PRO A 167 -3.75 5.71 -1.30
N LYS A 168 -3.69 6.41 -2.43
CA LYS A 168 -4.87 6.77 -3.22
C LYS A 168 -5.69 5.57 -3.70
N ALA A 169 -5.04 4.45 -4.06
CA ALA A 169 -5.73 3.21 -4.41
C ALA A 169 -6.59 2.70 -3.24
N LEU A 170 -6.01 2.71 -2.04
CA LEU A 170 -6.70 2.33 -0.80
C LEU A 170 -7.81 3.33 -0.45
N LEU A 171 -7.54 4.63 -0.58
CA LEU A 171 -8.52 5.70 -0.36
C LEU A 171 -9.78 5.50 -1.22
N LEU A 172 -9.61 5.27 -2.53
CA LEU A 172 -10.73 5.02 -3.43
C LEU A 172 -11.49 3.73 -3.07
N THR A 173 -10.75 2.67 -2.73
CA THR A 173 -11.36 1.38 -2.35
C THR A 173 -12.19 1.49 -1.08
N LEU A 174 -11.68 2.20 -0.07
CA LEU A 174 -12.36 2.39 1.20
C LEU A 174 -13.58 3.32 1.04
N ALA A 175 -13.38 4.48 0.43
CA ALA A 175 -14.44 5.48 0.25
C ALA A 175 -15.63 4.96 -0.59
N ALA A 176 -15.41 3.97 -1.46
CA ALA A 176 -16.48 3.34 -2.24
C ALA A 176 -17.31 2.30 -1.47
N ARG A 177 -16.88 1.88 -0.27
CA ARG A 177 -17.50 0.78 0.48
C ARG A 177 -18.20 1.21 1.79
N VAL A 178 -17.92 2.41 2.27
CA VAL A 178 -18.39 2.93 3.55
C VAL A 178 -19.33 4.12 3.35
N LYS A 179 -20.14 4.44 4.38
CA LYS A 179 -21.07 5.58 4.35
C LYS A 179 -20.34 6.90 4.12
N GLU A 180 -19.34 7.15 4.94
CA GLU A 180 -18.46 8.31 4.90
C GLU A 180 -17.07 7.91 5.40
N MET A 181 -16.06 8.71 5.07
CA MET A 181 -14.70 8.48 5.52
C MET A 181 -14.08 9.77 6.05
N TYR A 182 -13.41 9.68 7.19
CA TYR A 182 -12.67 10.75 7.84
C TYR A 182 -11.22 10.33 8.02
N ILE A 183 -10.30 11.26 7.78
CA ILE A 183 -8.86 11.04 7.89
C ILE A 183 -8.34 11.87 9.05
N TYR A 184 -7.74 11.22 10.04
CA TYR A 184 -6.97 11.88 11.09
C TYR A 184 -5.55 12.15 10.59
N PRO A 185 -5.14 13.42 10.42
CA PRO A 185 -3.84 13.74 9.86
C PRO A 185 -2.72 13.44 10.85
N THR A 186 -1.67 12.78 10.35
CA THR A 186 -0.46 12.44 11.12
C THR A 186 0.81 13.11 10.58
N THR A 187 0.75 13.60 9.34
CA THR A 187 1.82 14.37 8.67
C THR A 187 1.75 15.83 9.11
N GLY A 188 2.88 16.43 9.51
CA GLY A 188 2.95 17.78 10.07
C GLY A 188 2.95 17.86 11.61
N LEU A 189 2.83 16.72 12.31
CA LEU A 189 3.02 16.62 13.77
C LEU A 189 4.50 16.59 14.20
N GLN A 190 5.43 16.51 13.23
CA GLN A 190 6.84 16.86 13.45
C GLN A 190 6.96 18.38 13.39
N THR A 191 6.40 19.07 14.37
CA THR A 191 6.80 20.46 14.61
C THR A 191 8.26 20.43 15.02
N SER A 192 9.13 21.06 14.23
CA SER A 192 10.36 21.64 14.74
C SER A 192 10.04 22.35 16.07
N PRO A 193 10.93 22.36 17.07
CA PRO A 193 10.69 22.98 18.38
C PRO A 193 10.24 24.46 18.33
N ASP A 194 10.35 25.12 17.18
CA ASP A 194 10.20 26.57 17.02
C ASP A 194 8.82 27.04 16.54
N SER A 195 7.86 26.15 16.23
CA SER A 195 6.49 26.58 15.88
C SER A 195 5.60 26.66 17.12
N ILE A 196 5.98 27.51 18.07
CA ILE A 196 5.12 27.90 19.20
C ILE A 196 4.29 29.09 18.73
N SER A 197 3.03 28.84 18.39
CA SER A 197 2.00 29.89 18.34
C SER A 197 1.86 30.52 19.73
N GLY A 198 1.69 31.86 19.78
CA GLY A 198 1.76 32.68 21.00
C GLY A 198 0.76 32.40 22.12
N ASP A 199 -0.12 31.41 21.94
CA ASP A 199 -0.93 30.79 22.98
C ASP A 199 -0.44 29.36 23.14
N GLY A 200 0.08 28.96 24.31
CA GLY A 200 0.77 27.69 24.57
C GLY A 200 -0.06 26.39 24.42
N GLN A 201 -1.03 26.35 23.52
CA GLN A 201 -1.74 25.16 23.06
C GLN A 201 -1.29 24.80 21.64
N THR A 202 -0.57 23.68 21.52
CA THR A 202 -0.42 23.03 20.22
C THR A 202 -1.81 22.69 19.66
N PRO A 203 -2.18 23.18 18.46
CA PRO A 203 -3.50 22.93 17.91
C PRO A 203 -3.72 21.43 17.74
N THR A 204 -4.81 20.92 18.31
CA THR A 204 -5.19 19.51 18.16
C THR A 204 -5.58 19.26 16.70
N PRO A 205 -4.90 18.37 15.97
CA PRO A 205 -5.28 18.04 14.60
C PRO A 205 -6.73 17.60 14.55
N GLN A 206 -7.47 18.13 13.57
CA GLN A 206 -8.86 17.76 13.35
C GLN A 206 -8.95 16.80 12.18
N SER A 207 -9.88 15.85 12.29
CA SER A 207 -10.14 14.90 11.22
C SER A 207 -10.83 15.59 10.05
N VAL A 208 -10.43 15.24 8.84
CA VAL A 208 -10.96 15.83 7.60
C VAL A 208 -11.78 14.78 6.87
N GLN A 209 -12.97 15.15 6.40
CA GLN A 209 -13.78 14.26 5.58
C GLN A 209 -13.07 14.03 4.24
N ALA A 210 -12.87 12.76 3.87
CA ALA A 210 -12.24 12.39 2.62
C ALA A 210 -13.11 12.80 1.43
N ASN A 211 -12.51 13.45 0.43
CA ASN A 211 -13.18 13.84 -0.81
C ASN A 211 -12.44 13.26 -2.01
N THR A 212 -13.04 12.24 -2.63
CA THR A 212 -12.46 11.51 -3.77
C THR A 212 -12.97 12.02 -5.12
N SER A 213 -13.85 13.01 -5.15
CA SER A 213 -14.54 13.45 -6.38
C SER A 213 -13.58 13.94 -7.46
N LEU A 214 -12.58 14.75 -7.10
CA LEU A 214 -11.58 15.26 -8.04
C LEU A 214 -10.69 14.12 -8.57
N LEU A 215 -10.27 13.21 -7.69
CA LEU A 215 -9.48 12.04 -8.06
C LEU A 215 -10.26 11.16 -9.05
N LEU A 216 -11.50 10.80 -8.74
CA LEU A 216 -12.37 10.02 -9.64
C LEU A 216 -12.58 10.71 -10.99
N ARG A 217 -12.86 12.01 -11.01
CA ARG A 217 -13.00 12.78 -12.27
C ARG A 217 -11.75 12.70 -13.13
N ARG A 218 -10.56 12.83 -12.52
CA ARG A 218 -9.28 12.65 -13.24
C ARG A 218 -9.15 11.23 -13.79
N ARG A 219 -9.49 10.20 -13.01
CA ARG A 219 -9.46 8.80 -13.47
C ARG A 219 -10.42 8.57 -14.65
N TYR A 220 -11.66 9.05 -14.58
CA TYR A 220 -12.62 8.95 -15.68
C TYR A 220 -12.15 9.66 -16.95
N ALA A 221 -11.47 10.81 -16.83
CA ALA A 221 -10.87 11.49 -17.98
C ALA A 221 -9.75 10.69 -18.66
N LEU A 222 -9.04 9.82 -17.92
CA LEU A 222 -8.08 8.90 -18.52
C LEU A 222 -8.79 7.82 -19.36
N LEU A 223 -9.95 7.35 -18.91
CA LEU A 223 -10.71 6.30 -19.60
C LEU A 223 -11.21 6.77 -20.98
N THR A 224 -11.65 8.01 -21.10
CA THR A 224 -12.07 8.58 -22.40
C THR A 224 -10.93 8.66 -23.40
N THR A 225 -9.70 8.89 -22.92
CA THR A 225 -8.51 8.86 -23.77
C THR A 225 -8.17 7.42 -24.16
N LEU A 226 -8.22 6.49 -23.21
CA LEU A 226 -7.91 5.08 -23.41
C LEU A 226 -8.87 4.39 -24.40
N SER A 227 -10.16 4.73 -24.34
CA SER A 227 -11.20 4.13 -25.19
C SER A 227 -11.02 4.47 -26.68
N THR A 228 -10.33 5.57 -27.01
CA THR A 228 -10.02 5.95 -28.40
C THR A 228 -8.66 5.44 -28.89
N ALA A 229 -7.77 4.99 -27.99
CA ALA A 229 -6.42 4.57 -28.34
C ALA A 229 -6.41 3.22 -29.12
N PRO A 230 -5.75 3.13 -30.29
CA PRO A 230 -5.70 1.89 -31.08
C PRO A 230 -4.67 0.88 -30.56
N ILE A 231 -3.65 1.36 -29.82
CA ILE A 231 -2.55 0.55 -29.29
C ILE A 231 -2.38 0.89 -27.81
N LEU A 232 -2.39 -0.13 -26.96
CA LEU A 232 -2.22 -0.02 -25.51
C LEU A 232 -0.93 -0.70 -25.06
N GLY A 233 -0.30 -0.16 -24.03
CA GLY A 233 0.85 -0.78 -23.37
C GLY A 233 0.43 -1.43 -22.06
N ILE A 234 0.83 -2.68 -21.84
CA ILE A 234 0.63 -3.40 -20.57
C ILE A 234 1.95 -3.35 -19.81
N LEU A 235 1.96 -2.65 -18.67
CA LEU A 235 3.10 -2.53 -17.77
C LEU A 235 3.03 -3.60 -16.69
N ILE A 236 4.05 -4.46 -16.59
CA ILE A 236 4.23 -5.35 -15.46
C ILE A 236 5.19 -4.66 -14.48
N ASN A 237 4.63 -4.09 -13.40
CA ASN A 237 5.35 -3.32 -12.37
C ASN A 237 5.58 -4.14 -11.09
N THR A 238 5.45 -5.47 -11.14
CA THR A 238 5.95 -6.35 -10.09
C THR A 238 5.95 -7.77 -10.61
N LEU A 239 7.02 -8.50 -10.33
CA LEU A 239 7.10 -9.94 -10.57
C LEU A 239 6.91 -10.74 -9.28
N SER A 240 6.77 -10.07 -8.14
CA SER A 240 6.58 -10.71 -6.82
C SER A 240 5.11 -11.07 -6.57
N VAL A 241 4.17 -10.50 -7.33
CA VAL A 241 2.73 -10.81 -7.16
C VAL A 241 2.38 -12.07 -7.97
N SER A 242 1.69 -13.01 -7.32
CA SER A 242 1.15 -14.23 -7.94
C SER A 242 0.20 -13.89 -9.09
N ASP A 243 0.06 -14.82 -10.03
CA ASP A 243 -0.94 -14.77 -11.12
C ASP A 243 -0.85 -13.56 -12.08
N HIS A 244 0.26 -12.81 -12.09
CA HIS A 244 0.46 -11.71 -13.03
C HIS A 244 0.41 -12.18 -14.50
N LEU A 245 0.77 -13.44 -14.79
CA LEU A 245 0.62 -14.04 -16.13
C LEU A 245 -0.84 -14.26 -16.52
N ALA A 246 -1.69 -14.69 -15.58
CA ALA A 246 -3.12 -14.86 -15.83
C ALA A 246 -3.79 -13.50 -16.06
N ALA A 247 -3.44 -12.50 -15.24
CA ALA A 247 -3.87 -11.11 -15.44
C ALA A 247 -3.42 -10.58 -16.81
N LEU A 248 -2.17 -10.83 -17.21
CA LEU A 248 -1.65 -10.44 -18.52
C LEU A 248 -2.44 -11.09 -19.67
N SER A 249 -2.73 -12.38 -19.59
CA SER A 249 -3.54 -13.08 -20.61
C SER A 249 -4.92 -12.44 -20.72
N SER A 250 -5.61 -12.26 -19.58
CA SER A 250 -6.94 -11.66 -19.55
C SER A 250 -6.95 -10.23 -20.13
N LEU A 251 -5.91 -9.44 -19.86
CA LEU A 251 -5.77 -8.09 -20.41
C LEU A 251 -5.55 -8.12 -21.92
N LYS A 252 -4.66 -8.98 -22.41
CA LYS A 252 -4.45 -9.15 -23.86
C LYS A 252 -5.73 -9.54 -24.58
N ASP A 253 -6.49 -10.47 -24.01
CA ASP A 253 -7.76 -10.94 -24.57
C ASP A 253 -8.83 -9.85 -24.56
N MET A 254 -8.92 -9.05 -23.49
CA MET A 254 -9.85 -7.91 -23.40
C MET A 254 -9.53 -6.85 -24.47
N ILE A 255 -8.25 -6.48 -24.60
CA ILE A 255 -7.79 -5.47 -25.56
C ILE A 255 -8.00 -5.97 -27.01
N SER A 256 -7.68 -7.24 -27.28
CA SER A 256 -7.86 -7.84 -28.60
C SER A 256 -9.34 -7.93 -29.00
N ARG A 257 -10.23 -8.28 -28.06
CA ARG A 257 -11.69 -8.31 -28.32
C ARG A 257 -12.25 -6.93 -28.63
N ALA A 258 -11.65 -5.87 -28.10
CA ALA A 258 -11.97 -4.48 -28.45
C ALA A 258 -11.36 -4.03 -29.79
N GLY A 259 -10.71 -4.92 -30.55
CA GLY A 259 -10.10 -4.61 -31.85
C GLY A 259 -8.81 -3.78 -31.73
N LYS A 260 -8.20 -3.71 -30.55
CA LYS A 260 -6.99 -2.91 -30.26
C LYS A 260 -5.76 -3.80 -30.17
N LYS A 261 -4.58 -3.23 -30.42
CA LYS A 261 -3.29 -3.93 -30.24
C LYS A 261 -2.76 -3.72 -28.81
N SER A 262 -2.03 -4.69 -28.28
CA SER A 262 -1.32 -4.55 -27.00
C SER A 262 0.14 -4.98 -27.09
N TYR A 263 1.00 -4.27 -26.37
CA TYR A 263 2.41 -4.64 -26.17
C TYR A 263 2.70 -4.75 -24.68
N THR A 264 3.51 -5.73 -24.28
CA THR A 264 3.85 -5.99 -22.88
C THR A 264 5.23 -5.45 -22.56
N PHE A 265 5.37 -4.74 -21.44
CA PHE A 265 6.60 -4.17 -20.96
C PHE A 265 6.82 -4.60 -19.52
N VAL A 266 7.96 -5.23 -19.24
CA VAL A 266 8.40 -5.47 -17.86
C VAL A 266 9.23 -4.26 -17.44
N VAL A 267 8.77 -3.55 -16.43
CA VAL A 267 9.43 -2.34 -15.95
C VAL A 267 9.42 -2.35 -14.43
N GLY A 268 10.53 -1.93 -13.82
CA GLY A 268 10.55 -1.61 -12.39
C GLY A 268 9.67 -0.40 -12.06
N LYS A 269 10.07 0.41 -11.08
CA LYS A 269 9.42 1.69 -10.76
C LYS A 269 9.08 2.50 -12.02
N VAL A 270 7.79 2.69 -12.27
CA VAL A 270 7.28 3.41 -13.43
C VAL A 270 7.53 4.91 -13.25
N ASN A 271 8.01 5.56 -14.31
CA ASN A 271 8.19 7.01 -14.34
C ASN A 271 7.92 7.56 -15.76
N ALA A 272 7.73 8.88 -15.87
CA ALA A 272 7.39 9.53 -17.13
C ALA A 272 8.43 9.30 -18.23
N ALA A 273 9.73 9.40 -17.89
CA ALA A 273 10.83 9.25 -18.85
C ALA A 273 10.86 7.84 -19.49
N LYS A 274 10.60 6.79 -18.70
CA LYS A 274 10.52 5.40 -19.20
C LYS A 274 9.38 5.23 -20.20
N LEU A 275 8.21 5.81 -19.91
CA LEU A 275 7.03 5.64 -20.76
C LEU A 275 7.05 6.54 -22.01
N ALA A 276 7.73 7.69 -21.95
CA ALA A 276 7.83 8.62 -23.08
C ALA A 276 8.57 8.05 -24.31
N ASN A 277 9.36 6.98 -24.13
CA ASN A 277 10.10 6.33 -25.22
C ASN A 277 9.21 5.53 -26.19
N PHE A 278 7.91 5.38 -25.93
CA PHE A 278 6.99 4.56 -26.74
C PHE A 278 5.83 5.40 -27.28
N SER A 279 6.10 6.17 -28.34
CA SER A 279 5.18 7.14 -28.93
C SER A 279 3.89 6.53 -29.51
N GLU A 280 3.96 5.26 -29.92
CA GLU A 280 2.89 4.49 -30.54
C GLU A 280 1.84 4.05 -29.53
N ILE A 281 2.17 4.06 -28.23
CA ILE A 281 1.27 3.67 -27.15
C ILE A 281 0.32 4.83 -26.86
N GLY A 282 -0.98 4.61 -27.03
CA GLY A 282 -2.02 5.60 -26.78
C GLY A 282 -2.46 5.68 -25.31
N GLY A 283 -2.15 4.65 -24.51
CA GLY A 283 -2.43 4.60 -23.08
C GLY A 283 -1.87 3.35 -22.43
N TRP A 284 -1.70 3.38 -21.12
CA TRP A 284 -1.03 2.35 -20.35
C TRP A 284 -1.96 1.66 -19.37
N VAL A 285 -1.81 0.35 -19.22
CA VAL A 285 -2.48 -0.46 -18.20
C VAL A 285 -1.42 -1.07 -17.31
N VAL A 286 -1.43 -0.79 -16.02
CA VAL A 286 -0.41 -1.29 -15.08
C VAL A 286 -0.91 -2.46 -14.25
N VAL A 287 -0.21 -3.59 -14.35
CA VAL A 287 -0.33 -4.74 -13.45
C VAL A 287 0.72 -4.58 -12.36
N GLY A 288 0.26 -4.25 -11.16
CA GLY A 288 1.09 -3.94 -10.00
C GLY A 288 0.47 -4.44 -8.70
N CYS A 289 1.11 -4.18 -7.56
CA CYS A 289 0.47 -4.41 -6.27
C CYS A 289 -0.76 -3.52 -6.10
N TRP A 290 -1.73 -3.97 -5.30
CA TRP A 290 -2.99 -3.26 -5.10
C TRP A 290 -2.81 -1.85 -4.50
N GLU A 291 -1.73 -1.60 -3.76
CA GLU A 291 -1.49 -0.34 -3.08
C GLU A 291 -0.86 0.74 -3.99
N SER A 292 0.03 0.33 -4.89
CA SER A 292 0.80 1.24 -5.78
C SER A 292 0.38 1.16 -7.25
N SER A 293 -0.67 0.41 -7.59
CA SER A 293 -1.18 0.30 -8.96
C SER A 293 -1.84 1.59 -9.46
N LEU A 294 -2.36 2.44 -8.57
CA LEU A 294 -2.94 3.73 -8.96
C LEU A 294 -1.85 4.78 -9.16
N ILE A 295 -1.26 4.79 -10.36
CA ILE A 295 -0.21 5.74 -10.73
C ILE A 295 -0.85 7.07 -11.15
N GLU A 296 -0.40 8.13 -10.48
CA GLU A 296 -0.68 9.52 -10.82
C GLU A 296 0.63 10.31 -10.83
N GLY A 297 0.67 11.38 -11.60
CA GLY A 297 1.80 12.30 -11.61
C GLY A 297 1.76 13.22 -12.82
N ASP A 298 2.25 14.43 -12.63
CA ASP A 298 2.45 15.35 -13.74
C ASP A 298 3.60 14.84 -14.62
N GLY A 299 3.50 15.07 -15.93
CA GLY A 299 4.54 14.70 -16.89
C GLY A 299 4.38 13.34 -17.58
N PHE A 300 3.42 12.51 -17.18
CA PHE A 300 3.05 11.34 -18.00
C PHE A 300 2.32 11.80 -19.27
N TYR A 301 2.97 11.66 -20.43
CA TYR A 301 2.37 12.03 -21.73
C TYR A 301 1.10 11.23 -22.04
N LYS A 302 1.03 9.98 -21.57
CA LYS A 302 -0.13 9.09 -21.69
C LYS A 302 -0.51 8.58 -20.31
N GLY A 303 -1.81 8.55 -20.03
CA GLY A 303 -2.35 8.08 -18.76
C GLY A 303 -2.05 6.62 -18.47
N VAL A 304 -1.94 6.30 -17.18
CA VAL A 304 -1.76 4.93 -16.68
C VAL A 304 -3.00 4.53 -15.88
N VAL A 305 -3.68 3.49 -16.33
CA VAL A 305 -4.88 2.93 -15.70
C VAL A 305 -4.62 1.57 -15.08
N THR A 306 -5.48 1.18 -14.16
CA THR A 306 -5.50 -0.15 -13.55
C THR A 306 -6.23 -1.16 -14.44
N PRO A 307 -6.07 -2.48 -14.21
CA PRO A 307 -6.83 -3.51 -14.94
C PRO A 307 -8.35 -3.35 -14.78
N PHE A 308 -8.82 -2.91 -13.60
CA PHE A 308 -10.24 -2.67 -13.35
C PHE A 308 -10.78 -1.50 -14.17
N GLU A 309 -10.00 -0.42 -14.26
CA GLU A 309 -10.35 0.75 -15.07
C GLU A 309 -10.39 0.44 -16.57
N LEU A 310 -9.50 -0.44 -17.06
CA LEU A 310 -9.59 -0.91 -18.45
C LEU A 310 -10.92 -1.63 -18.71
N GLY A 311 -11.44 -2.41 -17.75
CA GLY A 311 -12.72 -3.09 -17.89
C GLY A 311 -13.93 -2.17 -17.96
N VAL A 312 -13.79 -0.90 -17.57
CA VAL A 312 -14.83 0.13 -17.66
C VAL A 312 -14.73 0.92 -18.98
N ALA A 313 -13.52 1.01 -19.57
CA ALA A 313 -13.22 1.82 -20.75
C ALA A 313 -13.59 1.13 -22.07
#